data_AF-A0A4R5AH41-F1
#
_entry.id   AF-A0A4R5AH41-F1
#
_cell.length_a   1.000
_cell.length_b   1.000
_cell.length_c   1.000
_cell.angle_alpha   90.00
_cell.angle_beta   90.00
_cell.angle_gamma   90.00
#
_symmetry.space_group_name_H-M   'P 1'
#
loop_
_entity.id
_entity.type
_entity.pdbx_description
1 polymer ?
#
loop_
_entity_poly.entity_id
_entity_poly.type
_entity_poly.pdbx_seq_one_letter_code
_entity_poly.pdbx_strand_id
1 'polypeptide(L)'
;MARFDHRVDLRISCFIVAVNAEPDVEETVKLLARASHRENRQSMNRLARGCSQDTRNRLRAALQHRTAGPDRTPSSHEGHRQLLASAFRHPQGTGFIGPGADGLLRSAFTEALTSKTGVSWILAAKSDLRRLFDDAFDDALREHWSPRLRVVDTLEDAIEHLDFEADIARALNTNATDALLPVLWFTTSGPDTDVIHQTLQNWPDIIALIAGGWPHGPTHLIEADGPRPLPRRPIDLLSPQQAIASLDVPDQPS
;
A
#
# COMPACT_ATOMS: atom_id res chain seq x y z
N MET A 1 18.97 -8.73 27.66
CA MET A 1 19.29 -9.65 26.53
C MET A 1 18.17 -10.67 26.45
N ALA A 2 17.01 -10.22 25.95
CA ALA A 2 15.78 -11.01 25.86
C ALA A 2 15.58 -11.47 24.43
N ARG A 3 15.27 -12.77 24.24
CA ARG A 3 14.97 -13.37 22.94
C ARG A 3 13.51 -13.03 22.59
N PHE A 4 13.30 -12.36 21.46
CA PHE A 4 11.97 -12.20 20.86
C PHE A 4 11.60 -13.49 20.11
N ASP A 5 10.42 -14.01 20.42
CA ASP A 5 9.82 -15.21 19.83
C ASP A 5 8.85 -14.74 18.72
N HIS A 6 9.28 -14.82 17.46
CA HIS A 6 8.42 -14.56 16.30
C HIS A 6 7.54 -15.79 16.02
N ARG A 7 6.32 -15.76 16.52
CA ARG A 7 5.20 -16.56 15.98
C ARG A 7 4.22 -15.61 15.30
N VAL A 8 4.44 -15.35 14.02
CA VAL A 8 3.44 -14.73 13.15
C VAL A 8 2.65 -15.84 12.47
N ASP A 9 1.33 -15.76 12.63
CA ASP A 9 0.33 -16.71 12.17
C ASP A 9 0.21 -16.66 10.63
N LEU A 10 0.66 -17.72 9.95
CA LEU A 10 0.73 -17.88 8.49
C LEU A 10 -0.64 -18.07 7.80
N ARG A 11 -1.75 -17.81 8.51
CA ARG A 11 -3.11 -18.14 8.04
C ARG A 11 -3.72 -17.14 7.07
N ILE A 12 -3.23 -15.90 7.02
CA ILE A 12 -3.92 -14.84 6.24
C ILE A 12 -3.45 -14.79 4.77
N SER A 13 -2.22 -15.19 4.45
CA SER A 13 -1.72 -15.17 3.06
C SER A 13 -2.13 -16.37 2.19
N CYS A 14 -2.65 -17.46 2.77
CA CYS A 14 -3.13 -18.59 1.96
C CYS A 14 -4.57 -18.40 1.42
N PHE A 15 -5.35 -17.49 2.00
CA PHE A 15 -6.75 -17.33 1.58
C PHE A 15 -6.91 -16.51 0.29
N ILE A 16 -6.02 -15.56 0.02
CA ILE A 16 -6.08 -14.76 -1.23
C ILE A 16 -5.76 -15.63 -2.47
N VAL A 17 -5.00 -16.73 -2.29
CA VAL A 17 -4.71 -17.69 -3.36
C VAL A 17 -5.84 -18.73 -3.54
N ALA A 18 -6.61 -19.05 -2.49
CA ALA A 18 -7.56 -20.17 -2.51
C ALA A 18 -8.95 -19.85 -3.09
N VAL A 19 -9.37 -18.59 -3.18
CA VAL A 19 -10.76 -18.23 -3.54
C VAL A 19 -11.11 -18.52 -5.02
N ASN A 20 -10.14 -18.85 -5.88
CA ASN A 20 -10.41 -19.26 -7.28
C ASN A 20 -9.42 -20.31 -7.83
N ALA A 21 -8.79 -21.12 -6.97
CA ALA A 21 -7.81 -22.09 -7.42
C ALA A 21 -8.46 -23.39 -7.89
N GLU A 22 -8.00 -23.94 -9.03
CA GLU A 22 -8.39 -25.29 -9.46
C GLU A 22 -8.08 -26.34 -8.37
N PRO A 23 -8.86 -27.43 -8.26
CA PRO A 23 -8.80 -28.38 -7.13
C PRO A 23 -7.41 -28.96 -6.85
N ASP A 24 -6.53 -29.00 -7.85
CA ASP A 24 -5.15 -29.52 -7.74
C ASP A 24 -4.19 -28.55 -6.99
N VAL A 25 -4.47 -27.24 -7.02
CA VAL A 25 -3.70 -26.21 -6.31
C VAL A 25 -4.09 -26.17 -4.83
N GLU A 26 -5.36 -26.41 -4.52
CA GLU A 26 -5.86 -26.50 -3.15
C GLU A 26 -5.23 -27.68 -2.40
N GLU A 27 -5.03 -28.82 -3.08
CA GLU A 27 -4.35 -29.98 -2.52
C GLU A 27 -2.86 -29.72 -2.27
N THR A 28 -2.20 -28.97 -3.15
CA THR A 28 -0.80 -28.56 -2.99
C THR A 28 -0.61 -27.61 -1.80
N VAL A 29 -1.54 -26.66 -1.60
CA VAL A 29 -1.53 -25.75 -0.44
C VAL A 29 -1.83 -26.49 0.86
N LYS A 30 -2.78 -27.45 0.84
CA LYS A 30 -3.07 -28.33 1.99
C LYS A 30 -1.89 -29.24 2.33
N LEU A 31 -1.15 -29.75 1.35
CA LEU A 31 0.05 -30.56 1.56
C LEU A 31 1.21 -29.74 2.15
N LEU A 32 1.40 -28.50 1.69
CA LEU A 32 2.38 -27.57 2.27
C LEU A 32 2.03 -27.18 3.72
N ALA A 33 0.74 -26.96 4.01
CA ALA A 33 0.27 -26.70 5.37
C ALA A 33 0.43 -27.92 6.30
N ARG A 34 0.22 -29.14 5.79
CA ARG A 34 0.42 -30.40 6.55
C ARG A 34 1.91 -30.73 6.78
N ALA A 35 2.79 -30.38 5.83
CA ALA A 35 4.23 -30.55 5.98
C ALA A 35 4.84 -29.60 7.03
N SER A 36 4.20 -28.45 7.29
CA SER A 36 4.60 -27.50 8.33
C SER A 36 4.35 -28.00 9.76
N HIS A 37 3.47 -28.99 9.95
CA HIS A 37 3.09 -29.51 11.26
C HIS A 37 3.89 -30.74 11.76
N ARG A 38 4.80 -31.30 10.95
CA ARG A 38 5.70 -32.39 11.37
C ARG A 38 7.15 -31.91 11.43
N GLU A 39 7.78 -32.18 12.56
CA GLU A 39 9.15 -31.82 12.95
C GLU A 39 10.21 -31.91 11.82
N ASN A 40 11.12 -30.93 11.77
CA ASN A 40 12.50 -31.04 12.25
C ASN A 40 13.37 -29.98 11.54
N ARG A 41 14.07 -29.14 12.32
CA ARG A 41 14.81 -27.93 11.90
C ARG A 41 15.94 -28.18 10.88
N GLN A 42 16.34 -29.43 10.64
CA GLN A 42 17.43 -29.78 9.72
C GLN A 42 16.98 -30.05 8.28
N SER A 43 15.67 -30.21 8.03
CA SER A 43 15.16 -30.45 6.66
C SER A 43 14.86 -29.17 5.88
N MET A 44 14.61 -28.04 6.56
CA MET A 44 14.30 -26.76 5.90
C MET A 44 15.48 -26.16 5.12
N ASN A 45 16.72 -26.37 5.57
CA ASN A 45 17.90 -25.85 4.86
C ASN A 45 18.20 -26.59 3.55
N ARG A 46 17.61 -27.78 3.32
CA ARG A 46 17.73 -28.50 2.04
C ARG A 46 16.56 -28.24 1.09
N LEU A 47 15.40 -27.79 1.57
CA LEU A 47 14.24 -27.51 0.72
C LEU A 47 14.17 -26.05 0.21
N ALA A 48 14.84 -25.09 0.85
CA ALA A 48 14.94 -23.71 0.35
C ALA A 48 15.74 -23.58 -0.96
N ARG A 49 16.51 -24.60 -1.35
CA ARG A 49 17.20 -24.68 -2.66
C ARG A 49 16.44 -25.48 -3.72
N GLY A 50 15.23 -25.94 -3.40
CA GLY A 50 14.46 -26.86 -4.24
C GLY A 50 13.03 -26.39 -4.54
N CYS A 51 12.75 -25.08 -4.52
CA CYS A 51 11.52 -24.60 -5.16
C CYS A 51 11.72 -24.75 -6.67
N SER A 52 11.22 -25.87 -7.20
CA SER A 52 11.35 -26.27 -8.60
C SER A 52 10.95 -25.11 -9.50
N GLN A 53 11.75 -24.87 -10.53
CA GLN A 53 11.47 -23.92 -11.61
C GLN A 53 10.02 -24.05 -12.11
N ASP A 54 9.45 -25.26 -12.02
CA ASP A 54 8.08 -25.59 -12.39
C ASP A 54 7.02 -24.87 -11.53
N THR A 55 7.21 -24.75 -10.21
CA THR A 55 6.26 -24.04 -9.33
C THR A 55 6.26 -22.53 -9.61
N ARG A 56 7.44 -21.96 -9.89
CA ARG A 56 7.56 -20.55 -10.31
C ARG A 56 6.93 -20.31 -11.69
N ASN A 57 7.11 -21.25 -12.61
CA ASN A 57 6.51 -21.17 -13.94
C ASN A 57 4.98 -21.29 -13.89
N ARG A 58 4.42 -22.13 -13.03
CA ARG A 58 2.96 -22.26 -12.83
C ARG A 58 2.34 -21.02 -12.19
N LEU A 59 3.00 -20.43 -11.18
CA LEU A 59 2.52 -19.18 -10.56
C LEU A 59 2.60 -17.99 -11.55
N ARG A 60 3.64 -17.95 -12.38
CA ARG A 60 3.78 -17.00 -13.50
C ARG A 60 2.68 -17.20 -14.55
N ALA A 61 2.36 -18.43 -14.94
CA ALA A 61 1.29 -18.73 -15.90
C ALA A 61 -0.09 -18.32 -15.36
N ALA A 62 -0.37 -18.59 -14.07
CA ALA A 62 -1.63 -18.20 -13.43
C ALA A 62 -1.83 -16.67 -13.36
N LEU A 63 -0.74 -15.90 -13.18
CA LEU A 63 -0.78 -14.44 -13.17
C LEU A 63 -0.88 -13.83 -14.59
N GLN A 64 -0.28 -14.46 -15.60
CA GLN A 64 -0.38 -14.04 -17.01
C GLN A 64 -1.78 -14.22 -17.60
N HIS A 65 -2.55 -15.21 -17.12
CA HIS A 65 -3.97 -15.35 -17.50
C HIS A 65 -4.87 -14.25 -16.91
N ARG A 66 -4.39 -13.48 -15.92
CA ARG A 66 -5.13 -12.39 -15.28
C ARG A 66 -4.98 -11.04 -16.02
N THR A 67 -3.95 -10.89 -16.86
CA THR A 67 -3.68 -9.66 -17.63
C THR A 67 -4.18 -9.71 -19.07
N ALA A 68 -4.80 -10.80 -19.52
CA ALA A 68 -5.41 -10.89 -20.84
C ALA A 68 -6.88 -10.45 -20.80
N GLY A 69 -7.11 -9.13 -20.82
CA GLY A 69 -8.43 -8.50 -20.99
C GLY A 69 -8.30 -7.06 -21.46
N PRO A 70 -9.27 -6.56 -22.23
CA PRO A 70 -9.19 -6.39 -23.68
C PRO A 70 -8.42 -5.15 -24.12
N ASP A 71 -7.86 -5.28 -25.31
CA ASP A 71 -7.27 -4.28 -26.19
C ASP A 71 -7.87 -2.87 -26.00
N ARG A 72 -7.17 -2.01 -25.24
CA ARG A 72 -7.53 -0.60 -25.08
C ARG A 72 -6.95 0.19 -26.24
N THR A 73 -7.81 0.46 -27.20
CA THR A 73 -7.63 1.56 -28.15
C THR A 73 -7.49 2.88 -27.38
N PRO A 74 -6.56 3.78 -27.76
CA PRO A 74 -6.36 5.05 -27.08
C PRO A 74 -7.42 6.06 -27.54
N SER A 75 -8.59 6.07 -26.90
CA SER A 75 -9.59 7.11 -27.10
C SER A 75 -9.38 8.28 -26.13
N SER A 76 -8.84 9.37 -26.68
CA SER A 76 -9.38 10.74 -26.53
C SER A 76 -9.69 11.29 -25.13
N HIS A 77 -8.80 12.15 -24.62
CA HIS A 77 -9.13 13.40 -23.93
C HIS A 77 -10.20 13.39 -22.80
N GLU A 78 -10.22 12.38 -21.95
CA GLU A 78 -10.71 12.55 -20.58
C GLU A 78 -9.57 13.15 -19.76
N GLY A 79 -9.68 14.43 -19.39
CA GLY A 79 -8.66 15.14 -18.63
C GLY A 79 -8.35 14.36 -17.36
N HIS A 80 -7.23 13.62 -17.36
CA HIS A 80 -6.81 12.79 -16.25
C HIS A 80 -6.70 13.69 -15.02
N ARG A 81 -7.69 13.60 -14.14
CA ARG A 81 -7.71 14.32 -12.87
C ARG A 81 -6.58 13.70 -12.04
N GLN A 82 -5.42 14.35 -12.10
CA GLN A 82 -4.23 13.95 -11.35
C GLN A 82 -4.60 13.91 -9.85
N LEU A 83 -4.33 12.80 -9.17
CA LEU A 83 -4.56 12.65 -7.73
C LEU A 83 -3.86 13.77 -6.95
N LEU A 84 -4.44 14.20 -5.83
CA LEU A 84 -3.87 15.22 -4.96
C LEU A 84 -2.47 14.84 -4.51
N ALA A 85 -2.30 13.59 -4.08
CA ALA A 85 -1.03 13.04 -3.64
C ALA A 85 0.06 13.17 -4.72
N SER A 86 -0.30 13.02 -6.00
CA SER A 86 0.65 13.15 -7.10
C SER A 86 1.14 14.58 -7.32
N ALA A 87 0.41 15.60 -6.88
CA ALA A 87 0.87 17.00 -6.93
C ALA A 87 2.00 17.27 -5.93
N PHE A 88 2.13 16.44 -4.91
CA PHE A 88 3.17 16.51 -3.88
C PHE A 88 4.16 15.35 -3.97
N ARG A 89 4.24 14.69 -5.13
CA ARG A 89 5.17 13.58 -5.32
C ARG A 89 6.62 14.10 -5.31
N HIS A 90 7.43 13.52 -4.44
CA HIS A 90 8.88 13.75 -4.41
C HIS A 90 9.60 12.42 -4.10
N PRO A 91 10.75 12.10 -4.74
CA PRO A 91 11.46 10.83 -4.52
C PRO A 91 11.87 10.59 -3.06
N GLN A 92 12.13 11.67 -2.33
CA GLN A 92 12.52 11.60 -0.92
C GLN A 92 11.31 11.70 0.03
N GLY A 93 10.08 11.68 -0.48
CA GLY A 93 8.87 11.97 0.31
C GLY A 93 8.67 13.47 0.53
N THR A 94 7.51 13.83 1.08
CA THR A 94 7.10 15.23 1.25
C THR A 94 6.42 15.45 2.59
N GLY A 95 6.91 16.43 3.34
CA GLY A 95 6.41 16.86 4.64
C GLY A 95 5.28 17.89 4.55
N PHE A 96 4.39 17.89 5.53
CA PHE A 96 3.30 18.86 5.65
C PHE A 96 3.22 19.40 7.08
N ILE A 97 3.26 20.73 7.22
CA ILE A 97 3.14 21.45 8.48
C ILE A 97 2.05 22.52 8.38
N GLY A 98 1.59 23.02 9.52
CA GLY A 98 0.59 24.10 9.59
C GLY A 98 -0.84 23.61 9.84
N PRO A 99 -1.76 24.55 10.07
CA PRO A 99 -3.12 24.25 10.54
C PRO A 99 -3.97 23.47 9.53
N GLY A 100 -3.68 23.55 8.23
CA GLY A 100 -4.39 22.82 7.19
C GLY A 100 -3.78 21.48 6.81
N ALA A 101 -2.63 21.10 7.38
CA ALA A 101 -1.87 19.92 6.97
C ALA A 101 -2.70 18.63 7.09
N ASP A 102 -3.39 18.44 8.22
CA ASP A 102 -4.20 17.25 8.43
C ASP A 102 -5.44 17.23 7.54
N GLY A 103 -6.01 18.39 7.25
CA GLY A 103 -7.09 18.51 6.28
C GLY A 103 -6.64 18.08 4.89
N LEU A 104 -5.44 18.49 4.47
CA LEU A 104 -4.86 18.10 3.18
C LEU A 104 -4.60 16.59 3.12
N LEU A 105 -4.01 16.02 4.17
CA LEU A 105 -3.72 14.59 4.24
C LEU A 105 -5.00 13.76 4.23
N ARG A 106 -6.05 14.17 4.95
CA ARG A 106 -7.38 13.56 4.87
C ARG A 106 -7.95 13.63 3.46
N SER A 107 -7.87 14.77 2.79
CA SER A 107 -8.35 14.93 1.41
C SER A 107 -7.60 14.03 0.44
N ALA A 108 -6.27 13.96 0.55
CA ALA A 108 -5.44 13.11 -0.29
C ALA A 108 -5.72 11.62 -0.04
N PHE A 109 -5.88 11.22 1.22
CA PHE A 109 -6.21 9.85 1.60
C PHE A 109 -7.58 9.43 1.05
N THR A 110 -8.59 10.29 1.26
CA THR A 110 -9.97 10.07 0.81
C THR A 110 -10.06 9.97 -0.71
N GLU A 111 -9.43 10.90 -1.44
CA GLU A 111 -9.39 10.85 -2.90
C GLU A 111 -8.66 9.61 -3.40
N ALA A 112 -7.54 9.23 -2.79
CA ALA A 112 -6.79 8.05 -3.20
C ALA A 112 -7.59 6.76 -3.00
N LEU A 113 -8.35 6.63 -1.91
CA LEU A 113 -9.20 5.45 -1.69
C LEU A 113 -10.37 5.40 -2.66
N THR A 114 -11.08 6.51 -2.82
CA THR A 114 -12.31 6.59 -3.64
C THR A 114 -12.03 6.65 -5.14
N SER A 115 -10.85 7.11 -5.56
CA SER A 115 -10.43 7.08 -6.96
C SER A 115 -10.14 5.65 -7.42
N LYS A 116 -10.67 5.26 -8.58
CA LYS A 116 -10.34 3.97 -9.23
C LYS A 116 -8.98 3.98 -9.94
N THR A 117 -8.29 5.11 -9.99
CA THR A 117 -7.03 5.28 -10.75
C THR A 117 -5.97 6.05 -9.96
N GLY A 118 -4.71 5.91 -10.37
CA GLY A 118 -3.59 6.78 -9.96
C GLY A 118 -2.68 6.24 -8.85
N VAL A 119 -3.14 5.27 -8.04
CA VAL A 119 -2.32 4.51 -7.08
C VAL A 119 -2.74 3.05 -7.07
N SER A 120 -1.79 2.14 -6.84
CA SER A 120 -2.05 0.70 -6.75
C SER A 120 -2.76 0.35 -5.44
N TRP A 121 -2.17 0.78 -4.32
CA TRP A 121 -2.70 0.61 -2.97
C TRP A 121 -2.12 1.66 -2.03
N ILE A 122 -2.68 1.73 -0.83
CA ILE A 122 -2.39 2.74 0.18
C ILE A 122 -1.90 2.05 1.45
N LEU A 123 -0.81 2.56 2.04
CA LEU A 123 -0.24 2.11 3.30
C LEU A 123 -0.40 3.19 4.36
N ALA A 124 -0.83 2.81 5.56
CA ALA A 124 -0.81 3.67 6.74
C ALA A 124 -0.68 2.85 8.02
N ALA A 125 -0.02 3.39 9.06
CA ALA A 125 -0.09 2.80 10.38
C ALA A 125 -1.41 3.17 11.08
N LYS A 126 -1.90 2.31 11.99
CA LYS A 126 -3.10 2.59 12.80
C LYS A 126 -3.01 3.93 13.54
N SER A 127 -1.82 4.25 14.05
CA SER A 127 -1.57 5.53 14.73
C SER A 127 -1.75 6.74 13.80
N ASP A 128 -1.36 6.63 12.53
CA ASP A 128 -1.50 7.72 11.55
C ASP A 128 -2.97 7.90 11.16
N LEU A 129 -3.71 6.80 11.00
CA LEU A 129 -5.15 6.86 10.74
C LEU A 129 -5.90 7.46 11.92
N ARG A 130 -5.58 7.05 13.15
CA ARG A 130 -6.18 7.63 14.36
C ARG A 130 -5.85 9.12 14.49
N ARG A 131 -4.65 9.55 14.09
CA ARG A 131 -4.30 10.99 14.08
C ARG A 131 -5.11 11.76 13.04
N LEU A 132 -5.36 11.16 11.87
CA LEU A 132 -6.10 11.81 10.79
C LEU A 132 -7.61 11.82 11.01
N PHE A 133 -8.18 10.75 11.57
CA PHE A 133 -9.62 10.51 11.62
C PHE A 133 -10.17 10.31 13.03
N ASP A 134 -9.34 10.45 14.07
CA ASP A 134 -9.68 10.07 15.44
C ASP A 134 -10.19 8.62 15.49
N ASP A 135 -11.20 8.34 16.31
CA ASP A 135 -11.82 7.02 16.41
C ASP A 135 -12.92 6.80 15.34
N ALA A 136 -13.07 7.73 14.38
CA ALA A 136 -14.10 7.63 13.35
C ALA A 136 -13.71 6.69 12.19
N PHE A 137 -12.43 6.32 12.08
CA PHE A 137 -11.97 5.29 11.14
C PHE A 137 -11.91 3.93 11.83
N ASP A 138 -12.96 3.14 11.69
CA ASP A 138 -13.14 1.87 12.41
C ASP A 138 -12.67 0.64 11.60
N ASP A 139 -12.79 -0.53 12.23
CA ASP A 139 -12.41 -1.80 11.62
C ASP A 139 -13.30 -2.17 10.42
N ALA A 140 -14.56 -1.72 10.39
CA ALA A 140 -15.49 -1.99 9.29
C ALA A 140 -15.08 -1.21 8.02
N LEU A 141 -14.73 0.07 8.15
CA LEU A 141 -14.16 0.86 7.06
C LEU A 141 -12.83 0.25 6.58
N ARG A 142 -11.96 -0.19 7.49
CA ARG A 142 -10.71 -0.85 7.13
C ARG A 142 -10.96 -2.10 6.28
N GLU A 143 -11.90 -2.95 6.68
CA GLU A 143 -12.22 -4.18 5.96
C GLU A 143 -12.85 -3.89 4.60
N HIS A 144 -13.74 -2.89 4.52
CA HIS A 144 -14.39 -2.46 3.28
C HIS A 144 -13.36 -2.05 2.21
N TRP A 145 -12.31 -1.30 2.60
CA TRP A 145 -11.28 -0.83 1.68
C TRP A 145 -10.16 -1.85 1.42
N SER A 146 -10.21 -3.05 1.99
CA SER A 146 -9.25 -4.12 1.69
C SER A 146 -9.51 -4.73 0.29
N PRO A 147 -8.49 -4.99 -0.55
CA PRO A 147 -7.05 -4.89 -0.29
C PRO A 147 -6.43 -3.53 -0.66
N ARG A 148 -7.22 -2.55 -1.10
CA ARG A 148 -6.73 -1.24 -1.56
C ARG A 148 -6.07 -0.44 -0.45
N LEU A 149 -6.56 -0.58 0.79
CA LEU A 149 -5.95 -0.04 1.99
C LEU A 149 -5.25 -1.15 2.78
N ARG A 150 -3.97 -0.96 3.04
CA ARG A 150 -3.18 -1.75 3.98
C ARG A 150 -2.97 -0.93 5.24
N VAL A 151 -3.49 -1.43 6.36
CA VAL A 151 -3.26 -0.85 7.69
C VAL A 151 -2.36 -1.78 8.48
N VAL A 152 -1.32 -1.21 9.05
CA VAL A 152 -0.34 -1.93 9.88
C VAL A 152 -0.28 -1.34 11.29
N ASP A 153 0.27 -2.09 12.25
CA ASP A 153 0.32 -1.66 13.64
C ASP A 153 1.45 -0.65 13.89
N THR A 154 2.60 -0.86 13.25
CA THR A 154 3.83 -0.08 13.49
C THR A 154 4.49 0.40 12.20
N LEU A 155 5.46 1.32 12.34
CA LEU A 155 6.35 1.73 11.25
C LEU A 155 7.20 0.54 10.75
N GLU A 156 7.67 -0.31 11.66
CA GLU A 156 8.44 -1.51 11.31
C GLU A 156 7.62 -2.45 10.41
N ASP A 157 6.36 -2.72 10.78
CA ASP A 157 5.45 -3.52 9.95
C ASP A 157 5.20 -2.88 8.58
N ALA A 158 5.15 -1.56 8.50
CA ALA A 158 4.99 -0.82 7.24
C ALA A 158 6.18 -1.07 6.33
N ILE A 159 7.39 -0.95 6.89
CA ILE A 159 8.65 -1.12 6.16
C ILE A 159 8.84 -2.58 5.75
N GLU A 160 8.59 -3.54 6.64
CA GLU A 160 8.66 -4.96 6.30
C GLU A 160 7.69 -5.32 5.17
N HIS A 161 6.47 -4.79 5.23
CA HIS A 161 5.49 -5.03 4.19
C HIS A 161 5.90 -4.43 2.85
N LEU A 162 6.43 -3.20 2.87
CA LEU A 162 7.08 -2.62 1.72
C LEU A 162 8.20 -3.56 1.26
N ASP A 163 9.28 -3.78 2.00
CA ASP A 163 10.43 -4.56 1.51
C ASP A 163 10.03 -5.91 0.87
N PHE A 164 9.05 -6.61 1.46
CA PHE A 164 8.44 -7.80 0.88
C PHE A 164 7.78 -7.57 -0.50
N GLU A 165 6.94 -6.54 -0.66
CA GLU A 165 6.31 -6.18 -1.93
C GLU A 165 7.36 -5.74 -2.98
N ALA A 166 8.44 -5.08 -2.58
CA ALA A 166 9.54 -4.72 -3.49
C ALA A 166 10.30 -5.96 -3.97
N ASP A 167 10.55 -6.94 -3.09
CA ASP A 167 11.14 -8.21 -3.46
C ASP A 167 10.26 -8.97 -4.46
N ILE A 168 8.94 -9.00 -4.24
CA ILE A 168 7.97 -9.59 -5.19
C ILE A 168 8.03 -8.85 -6.52
N ALA A 169 7.92 -7.52 -6.51
CA ALA A 169 7.94 -6.71 -7.72
C ALA A 169 9.24 -6.95 -8.52
N ARG A 170 10.41 -7.01 -7.85
CA ARG A 170 11.70 -7.33 -8.49
C ARG A 170 11.75 -8.75 -9.05
N ALA A 171 11.19 -9.74 -8.35
CA ALA A 171 11.15 -11.12 -8.82
C ALA A 171 10.21 -11.31 -10.03
N LEU A 172 9.15 -10.51 -10.11
CA LEU A 172 8.17 -10.55 -11.21
C LEU A 172 8.61 -9.69 -12.41
N ASN A 173 9.26 -8.55 -12.18
CA ASN A 173 9.74 -7.62 -13.22
C ASN A 173 11.05 -8.08 -13.86
N THR A 174 11.06 -9.28 -14.43
CA THR A 174 12.19 -9.72 -15.25
C THR A 174 12.24 -9.10 -16.65
N ASN A 175 11.17 -8.47 -17.17
CA ASN A 175 11.13 -7.86 -18.53
C ASN A 175 9.92 -6.94 -18.86
N ALA A 176 9.10 -6.49 -17.91
CA ALA A 176 7.87 -5.76 -18.24
C ALA A 176 8.02 -4.24 -18.09
N THR A 177 7.82 -3.53 -19.20
CA THR A 177 7.78 -2.07 -19.35
C THR A 177 6.49 -1.44 -18.82
N ASP A 178 5.61 -2.22 -18.19
CA ASP A 178 4.39 -1.72 -17.56
C ASP A 178 4.76 -1.12 -16.21
N ALA A 179 4.88 0.21 -16.18
CA ALA A 179 5.07 0.95 -14.94
C ALA A 179 3.91 0.60 -13.99
N LEU A 180 4.21 -0.12 -12.91
CA LEU A 180 3.27 -0.35 -11.82
C LEU A 180 2.76 1.01 -11.34
N LEU A 181 1.48 1.09 -10.94
CA LEU A 181 0.98 2.31 -10.32
C LEU A 181 1.66 2.53 -8.97
N PRO A 182 1.95 3.78 -8.58
CA PRO A 182 2.67 4.06 -7.35
C PRO A 182 1.90 3.58 -6.12
N VAL A 183 2.65 3.16 -5.11
CA VAL A 183 2.13 2.96 -3.75
C VAL A 183 2.03 4.31 -3.08
N LEU A 184 0.93 4.58 -2.38
CA LEU A 184 0.79 5.79 -1.57
C LEU A 184 1.00 5.44 -0.10
N TRP A 185 1.95 6.08 0.55
CA TRP A 185 2.27 5.84 1.94
C TRP A 185 2.03 7.10 2.77
N PHE A 186 1.13 7.00 3.74
CA PHE A 186 0.92 8.01 4.76
C PHE A 186 1.69 7.61 6.01
N THR A 187 2.49 8.55 6.52
CA THR A 187 3.26 8.35 7.75
C THR A 187 3.43 9.68 8.48
N THR A 188 3.95 9.63 9.70
CA THR A 188 4.26 10.81 10.51
C THR A 188 5.77 10.89 10.74
N SER A 189 6.34 12.09 10.61
CA SER A 189 7.74 12.36 10.94
C SER A 189 7.98 12.20 12.44
N GLY A 190 9.09 11.58 12.82
CA GLY A 190 9.41 11.24 14.21
C GLY A 190 10.89 10.95 14.42
N PRO A 191 11.27 10.23 15.49
CA PRO A 191 12.66 9.86 15.76
C PRO A 191 13.31 9.02 14.64
N ASP A 192 12.51 8.21 13.94
CA ASP A 192 12.97 7.23 12.95
C ASP A 192 12.85 7.74 11.50
N THR A 193 12.99 9.05 11.27
CA THR A 193 12.89 9.66 9.93
C THR A 193 13.96 9.17 8.96
N ASP A 194 15.12 8.80 9.48
CA ASP A 194 16.22 8.21 8.70
C ASP A 194 15.83 6.84 8.13
N VAL A 195 15.13 6.02 8.92
CA VAL A 195 14.61 4.72 8.47
C VAL A 195 13.58 4.91 7.36
N ILE A 196 12.61 5.83 7.54
CA ILE A 196 11.64 6.18 6.49
C ILE A 196 12.37 6.59 5.21
N HIS A 197 13.36 7.49 5.31
CA HIS A 197 14.10 7.97 4.15
C HIS A 197 14.87 6.83 3.47
N GLN A 198 15.49 5.93 4.22
CA GLN A 198 16.18 4.76 3.67
C GLN A 198 15.20 3.84 2.90
N THR A 199 14.00 3.60 3.45
CA THR A 199 12.95 2.84 2.76
C THR A 199 12.55 3.50 1.43
N LEU A 200 12.37 4.83 1.41
CA LEU A 200 12.05 5.56 0.18
C LEU A 200 13.16 5.47 -0.87
N GLN A 201 14.44 5.49 -0.47
CA GLN A 201 15.56 5.34 -1.39
C GLN A 201 15.59 3.97 -2.08
N ASN A 202 15.09 2.94 -1.40
CA ASN A 202 15.02 1.58 -1.94
C ASN A 202 13.76 1.33 -2.79
N TRP A 203 12.85 2.30 -2.85
CA TRP A 203 11.55 2.16 -3.51
C TRP A 203 11.40 3.07 -4.72
N PRO A 204 11.30 2.53 -5.95
CA PRO A 204 11.31 3.36 -7.15
C PRO A 204 10.01 4.11 -7.41
N ASP A 205 8.86 3.61 -6.94
CA ASP A 205 7.55 4.17 -7.26
C ASP A 205 6.61 4.22 -6.04
N ILE A 206 7.01 5.05 -5.06
CA ILE A 206 6.21 5.38 -3.88
C ILE A 206 5.95 6.88 -3.83
N ILE A 207 4.75 7.26 -3.41
CA ILE A 207 4.39 8.62 -3.05
C ILE A 207 4.26 8.62 -1.53
N ALA A 208 5.22 9.23 -0.84
CA ALA A 208 5.20 9.31 0.62
C ALA A 208 4.76 10.69 1.08
N LEU A 209 3.62 10.73 1.78
CA LEU A 209 3.05 11.94 2.38
C LEU A 209 3.25 11.88 3.89
N ILE A 210 4.04 12.82 4.41
CA ILE A 210 4.60 12.75 5.76
C ILE A 210 4.02 13.91 6.59
N ALA A 211 3.34 13.58 7.66
CA ALA A 211 2.85 14.58 8.59
C ALA A 211 4.00 15.14 9.43
N GLY A 212 4.08 16.47 9.54
CA GLY A 212 5.16 17.16 10.23
C GLY A 212 6.31 17.60 9.31
N GLY A 213 7.34 18.17 9.94
CA GLY A 213 8.54 18.62 9.23
C GLY A 213 9.34 17.43 8.70
N TRP A 214 9.78 17.51 7.45
CA TRP A 214 10.52 16.44 6.79
C TRP A 214 11.95 16.90 6.43
N PRO A 215 12.99 16.38 7.13
CA PRO A 215 14.36 16.85 6.96
C PRO A 215 15.04 16.36 5.67
N HIS A 216 14.49 15.34 5.01
CA HIS A 216 15.11 14.70 3.84
C HIS A 216 14.50 15.11 2.51
N GLY A 217 13.52 16.02 2.50
CA GLY A 217 12.82 16.44 1.28
C GLY A 217 12.04 17.74 1.48
N PRO A 218 11.18 18.12 0.53
CA PRO A 218 10.37 19.33 0.67
C PRO A 218 9.40 19.20 1.85
N THR A 219 9.20 20.32 2.56
CA THR A 219 8.15 20.47 3.57
C THR A 219 7.27 21.65 3.16
N HIS A 220 5.97 21.40 3.01
CA HIS A 220 5.00 22.44 2.66
C HIS A 220 4.26 22.94 3.89
N LEU A 221 4.16 24.27 3.98
CA LEU A 221 3.25 24.92 4.92
C LEU A 221 1.85 24.95 4.31
N ILE A 222 0.90 24.32 4.99
CA ILE A 222 -0.51 24.27 4.63
C ILE A 222 -1.26 25.12 5.64
N GLU A 223 -1.71 26.28 5.16
CA GLU A 223 -2.52 27.20 5.93
C GLU A 223 -3.95 26.66 6.06
N ALA A 224 -4.77 27.27 6.92
CA ALA A 224 -6.15 26.84 7.13
C ALA A 224 -7.02 26.96 5.85
N ASP A 225 -6.60 27.79 4.89
CA ASP A 225 -7.23 28.00 3.58
C ASP A 225 -6.61 27.16 2.45
N GLY A 226 -5.55 26.38 2.72
CA GLY A 226 -4.91 25.49 1.73
C GLY A 226 -3.39 25.66 1.58
N PRO A 227 -2.79 24.92 0.63
CA PRO A 227 -1.36 25.02 0.33
C PRO A 227 -1.00 26.37 -0.31
N ARG A 228 0.20 26.88 -0.03
CA ARG A 228 0.78 28.02 -0.75
C ARG A 228 2.14 27.64 -1.37
N PRO A 229 2.32 27.74 -2.70
CA PRO A 229 1.33 28.14 -3.70
C PRO A 229 0.22 27.10 -3.89
N LEU A 230 -0.97 27.57 -4.28
CA LEU A 230 -2.12 26.71 -4.55
C LEU A 230 -1.81 25.80 -5.74
N PRO A 231 -2.06 24.48 -5.65
CA PRO A 231 -1.99 23.63 -6.83
C PRO A 231 -3.05 24.07 -7.86
N ARG A 232 -2.89 23.59 -9.10
CA ARG A 232 -3.69 24.03 -10.26
C ARG A 232 -5.20 23.76 -10.14
N ARG A 233 -5.64 23.06 -9.08
CA ARG A 233 -7.03 22.74 -8.80
C ARG A 233 -7.37 23.17 -7.36
N PRO A 234 -8.59 23.63 -7.10
CA PRO A 234 -9.05 23.87 -5.74
C PRO A 234 -8.95 22.58 -4.92
N ILE A 235 -8.57 22.71 -3.66
CA ILE A 235 -8.51 21.61 -2.70
C ILE A 235 -9.46 21.95 -1.57
N ASP A 236 -10.43 21.09 -1.36
CA ASP A 236 -11.24 21.12 -0.16
C ASP A 236 -10.47 20.41 0.95
N LEU A 237 -10.05 21.15 1.97
CA LEU A 237 -9.41 20.57 3.16
C LEU A 237 -10.49 19.92 4.03
N LEU A 238 -10.51 18.58 4.10
CA LEU A 238 -11.58 17.87 4.78
C LEU A 238 -11.37 17.88 6.30
N SER A 239 -12.45 18.07 7.05
CA SER A 239 -12.51 17.67 8.46
C SER A 239 -12.53 16.14 8.59
N PRO A 240 -12.27 15.57 9.78
CA PRO A 240 -12.43 14.13 10.00
C PRO A 240 -13.81 13.61 9.57
N GLN A 241 -14.88 14.29 9.97
CA GLN A 241 -16.25 13.87 9.67
C GLN A 241 -16.57 13.94 8.18
N GLN A 242 -16.12 14.98 7.48
CA GLN A 242 -16.32 15.11 6.04
C GLN A 242 -15.59 14.01 5.26
N ALA A 243 -14.38 13.67 5.70
CA ALA A 243 -13.60 12.60 5.10
C ALA A 243 -14.26 11.23 5.31
N ILE A 244 -14.69 10.91 6.52
CA ILE A 244 -15.41 9.67 6.82
C ILE A 244 -16.71 9.58 6.02
N ALA A 245 -17.51 10.66 5.99
CA ALA A 245 -18.74 10.68 5.18
C ALA A 245 -18.49 10.44 3.69
N SER A 246 -17.31 10.83 3.18
CA SER A 246 -16.91 10.58 1.80
C SER A 246 -16.44 9.13 1.56
N LEU A 247 -15.97 8.45 2.61
CA LEU A 247 -15.57 7.04 2.58
C LEU A 247 -16.74 6.08 2.81
N ASP A 248 -17.80 6.55 3.45
CA ASP A 248 -19.01 5.80 3.79
C ASP A 248 -20.08 5.82 2.68
N VAL A 249 -19.75 6.32 1.49
CA VAL A 249 -20.72 6.39 0.38
C VAL A 249 -21.04 4.96 -0.07
N PRO A 250 -22.29 4.47 0.11
CA PRO A 250 -22.66 3.14 -0.34
C PRO A 250 -22.55 3.09 -1.85
N ASP A 251 -21.96 2.00 -2.37
CA ASP A 251 -21.86 1.68 -3.80
C ASP A 251 -23.18 2.06 -4.51
N GLN A 252 -23.17 3.20 -5.21
CA GLN A 252 -24.20 3.51 -6.18
C GLN A 252 -23.90 2.60 -7.37
N PRO A 253 -24.78 1.62 -7.70
CA PRO A 253 -24.56 0.76 -8.85
C PRO A 253 -24.48 1.65 -10.10
N SER A 254 -23.32 1.60 -10.76
CA SER A 254 -23.09 2.24 -12.06
C SER A 254 -23.74 1.43 -13.17
#